data_AF-A0A4U7DWZ6-F1
#
_entry.id   AF-A0A4U7DWZ6-F1
#
_cell.length_a   1.000
_cell.length_b   1.000
_cell.length_c   1.000
_cell.angle_alpha   90.00
_cell.angle_beta   90.00
_cell.angle_gamma   90.00
#
_symmetry.space_group_name_H-M   'P 1'
#
loop_
_entity.id
_entity.type
_entity.pdbx_description
1 polymer ?
#
loop_
_entity_poly.entity_id
_entity_poly.type
_entity_poly.pdbx_seq_one_letter_code
_entity_poly.pdbx_strand_id
1 'polypeptide(L)'
;MSDLSSETDRSVPGRGGSDGPVRDRDAGARSGYAAFADELVARARVVDLLALCVPPIALAAVFALPRATRRSLAFAYTDPTLLSAFTAHYVHLGADHLLGNLAGYGLLAGVGYALAVLGGRRRLFFTAFVTYLAALPFALSALNLAVPRNAIGFGFSGVNMALAGLLSILWYCYAREQFAPGASVAALPAVFFALVGWIALLALPVSTEGVGIAGLSVGVAGPLLALLYAASSEVRLPRPLRAHAKSVAARPGYGDLLAVGAVIAVGYPVVGFPSDPAGGGSVVNLYVHLLGFCLGFIAPFALLAAGVFDE
;
A
#
# COMPACT_ATOMS: atom_id res chain seq x y z
N MET A 1 59.82 41.57 -40.29
CA MET A 1 59.15 42.89 -40.30
C MET A 1 58.12 42.83 -41.41
N SER A 2 56.91 42.36 -41.13
CA SER A 2 55.71 43.18 -40.78
C SER A 2 55.28 44.04 -41.97
N ASP A 3 54.07 44.03 -42.50
CA ASP A 3 52.78 43.37 -42.23
C ASP A 3 51.86 43.75 -43.44
N LEU A 4 50.64 43.19 -43.52
CA LEU A 4 49.41 43.74 -44.17
C LEU A 4 48.69 42.85 -45.23
N SER A 5 47.63 42.19 -44.75
CA SER A 5 46.22 42.29 -45.19
C SER A 5 45.78 41.98 -46.64
N SER A 6 45.00 40.90 -46.82
CA SER A 6 43.63 40.87 -47.41
C SER A 6 43.13 39.40 -47.48
N GLU A 7 42.12 39.00 -46.72
CA GLU A 7 40.70 38.83 -47.11
C GLU A 7 40.38 37.69 -48.11
N THR A 8 39.32 36.92 -47.77
CA THR A 8 38.56 35.92 -48.55
C THR A 8 39.29 34.60 -48.90
N ASP A 9 38.78 33.39 -48.72
CA ASP A 9 37.41 32.85 -48.74
C ASP A 9 37.43 31.49 -48.00
N ARG A 10 36.54 31.27 -47.02
CA ARG A 10 36.36 29.98 -46.33
C ARG A 10 34.92 29.52 -46.56
N SER A 11 34.74 28.64 -47.54
CA SER A 11 33.53 27.87 -47.71
C SER A 11 33.50 26.70 -46.71
N VAL A 12 32.63 26.82 -45.71
CA VAL A 12 32.29 25.75 -44.76
C VAL A 12 31.14 24.93 -45.36
N PRO A 13 31.24 23.59 -45.49
CA PRO A 13 30.09 22.78 -45.87
C PRO A 13 29.12 22.65 -44.69
N GLY A 14 27.83 22.74 -45.01
CA GLY A 14 26.72 22.93 -44.09
C GLY A 14 26.67 21.94 -42.93
N ARG A 15 26.37 22.50 -41.74
CA ARG A 15 25.72 21.77 -40.66
C ARG A 15 24.33 21.35 -41.15
N GLY A 16 24.20 20.09 -41.55
CA GLY A 16 22.92 19.41 -41.63
C GLY A 16 22.35 19.31 -40.22
N GLY A 17 21.42 20.20 -39.89
CA GLY A 17 20.59 20.09 -38.69
C GLY A 17 19.76 18.82 -38.79
N SER A 18 20.13 17.80 -38.03
CA SER A 18 19.29 16.65 -37.76
C SER A 18 18.25 17.01 -36.69
N ASP A 19 17.30 17.87 -37.07
CA ASP A 19 16.03 17.97 -36.35
C ASP A 19 15.20 16.72 -36.65
N GLY A 20 15.55 15.62 -35.98
CA GLY A 20 14.68 14.45 -35.90
C GLY A 20 13.36 14.82 -35.22
N PRO A 21 12.22 14.26 -35.64
CA PRO A 21 10.94 14.70 -35.14
C PRO A 21 10.79 14.30 -33.67
N VAL A 22 10.80 15.31 -32.79
CA VAL A 22 10.33 15.21 -31.39
C VAL A 22 8.81 14.97 -31.35
N ARG A 23 8.12 15.07 -32.49
CA ARG A 23 6.70 14.76 -32.67
C ARG A 23 6.47 13.26 -32.86
N ASP A 24 6.27 12.52 -31.76
CA ASP A 24 5.28 11.42 -31.71
C ASP A 24 5.19 10.69 -30.36
N ARG A 25 6.17 10.85 -29.45
CA ARG A 25 6.10 10.20 -28.13
C ARG A 25 4.89 10.66 -27.30
N ASP A 26 4.55 11.94 -27.40
CA ASP A 26 3.43 12.53 -26.65
C ASP A 26 2.06 12.10 -27.19
N ALA A 27 1.96 11.72 -28.46
CA ALA A 27 0.72 11.20 -29.04
C ALA A 27 0.45 9.77 -28.54
N GLY A 28 1.46 8.90 -28.59
CA GLY A 28 1.37 7.53 -28.08
C GLY A 28 1.16 7.46 -26.56
N ALA A 29 1.76 8.38 -25.80
CA ALA A 29 1.52 8.47 -24.36
C ALA A 29 0.06 8.85 -24.04
N ARG A 30 -0.48 9.87 -24.74
CA ARG A 30 -1.88 10.30 -24.57
C ARG A 30 -2.89 9.21 -24.94
N SER A 31 -2.63 8.45 -26.01
CA SER A 31 -3.49 7.30 -26.33
C SER A 31 -3.42 6.19 -25.28
N GLY A 32 -2.26 5.97 -24.65
CA GLY A 32 -2.10 5.00 -23.56
C GLY A 32 -2.90 5.37 -22.30
N TYR A 33 -2.84 6.64 -21.88
CA TYR A 33 -3.63 7.12 -20.74
C TYR A 33 -5.14 7.10 -21.01
N ALA A 34 -5.58 7.40 -22.23
CA ALA A 34 -6.99 7.30 -22.62
C ALA A 34 -7.49 5.86 -22.51
N ALA A 35 -6.75 4.90 -23.07
CA ALA A 35 -7.11 3.48 -22.98
C ALA A 35 -7.16 2.98 -21.53
N PHE A 36 -6.20 3.39 -20.69
CA PHE A 36 -6.20 3.09 -19.26
C PHE A 36 -7.45 3.65 -18.56
N ALA A 37 -7.80 4.90 -18.83
CA ALA A 37 -8.97 5.54 -18.23
C ALA A 37 -10.27 4.88 -18.69
N ASP A 38 -10.40 4.58 -19.98
CA ASP A 38 -11.56 3.89 -20.55
C ASP A 38 -11.74 2.51 -19.92
N GLU A 39 -10.67 1.73 -19.75
CA GLU A 39 -10.74 0.42 -19.10
C GLU A 39 -11.11 0.54 -17.62
N LEU A 40 -10.52 1.49 -16.90
CA LEU A 40 -10.84 1.70 -15.48
C LEU A 40 -12.31 2.08 -15.31
N VAL A 41 -12.83 2.99 -16.14
CA VAL A 41 -14.24 3.40 -16.12
C VAL A 41 -15.15 2.24 -16.51
N ALA A 42 -14.82 1.48 -17.55
CA ALA A 42 -15.61 0.35 -18.01
C ALA A 42 -15.71 -0.78 -16.97
N ARG A 43 -14.65 -0.99 -16.19
CA ARG A 43 -14.62 -2.04 -15.17
C ARG A 43 -15.10 -1.57 -13.79
N ALA A 44 -15.08 -0.26 -13.52
CA ALA A 44 -15.58 0.29 -12.26
C ALA A 44 -17.12 0.27 -12.23
N ARG A 45 -17.69 -0.23 -11.13
CA ARG A 45 -19.14 -0.26 -10.96
C ARG A 45 -19.59 0.83 -9.99
N VAL A 46 -20.74 1.46 -10.25
CA VAL A 46 -21.29 2.48 -9.34
C VAL A 46 -21.48 1.93 -7.92
N VAL A 47 -21.94 0.68 -7.80
CA VAL A 47 -22.09 0.01 -6.50
C VAL A 47 -20.77 -0.12 -5.74
N ASP A 48 -19.65 -0.25 -6.43
CA ASP A 48 -18.33 -0.35 -5.82
C ASP A 48 -17.92 1.00 -5.23
N LEU A 49 -18.17 2.09 -5.97
CA LEU A 49 -17.91 3.45 -5.50
C LEU A 49 -18.78 3.79 -4.29
N LEU A 50 -20.06 3.40 -4.32
CA LEU A 50 -20.95 3.56 -3.17
C LEU A 50 -20.44 2.79 -1.95
N ALA A 51 -19.99 1.54 -2.13
CA ALA A 51 -19.42 0.74 -1.05
C ALA A 51 -18.13 1.38 -0.47
N LEU A 52 -17.27 1.96 -1.32
CA LEU A 52 -16.07 2.68 -0.89
C LEU A 52 -16.38 3.99 -0.16
N CYS A 53 -17.54 4.59 -0.37
CA CYS A 53 -18.01 5.76 0.37
C CYS A 53 -18.57 5.40 1.77
N VAL A 54 -18.88 4.13 2.06
CA VAL A 54 -19.47 3.75 3.35
C VAL A 54 -18.53 4.06 4.53
N PRO A 55 -17.24 3.66 4.54
CA PRO A 55 -16.35 3.97 5.66
C PRO A 55 -16.19 5.48 5.94
N PRO A 56 -15.88 6.38 4.98
CA PRO A 56 -15.71 7.79 5.29
C PRO A 56 -17.00 8.44 5.82
N ILE A 57 -18.16 8.02 5.32
CA ILE A 57 -19.47 8.48 5.85
C ILE A 57 -19.66 8.01 7.29
N ALA A 58 -19.41 6.72 7.57
CA ALA A 58 -19.55 6.17 8.92
C ALA A 58 -18.59 6.86 9.92
N LEU A 59 -17.33 7.07 9.52
CA LEU A 59 -16.33 7.76 10.33
C LEU A 59 -16.74 9.21 10.62
N ALA A 60 -17.21 9.95 9.62
CA ALA A 60 -17.70 11.31 9.81
C ALA A 60 -18.94 11.37 10.70
N ALA A 61 -19.89 10.44 10.53
CA ALA A 61 -21.09 10.35 11.35
C ALA A 61 -20.77 10.06 12.83
N VAL A 62 -19.87 9.12 13.10
CA VAL A 62 -19.40 8.84 14.47
C VAL A 62 -18.64 10.04 15.05
N PHE A 63 -17.82 10.72 14.24
CA PHE A 63 -17.08 11.90 14.68
C PHE A 63 -17.98 13.08 15.07
N ALA A 64 -19.12 13.24 14.40
CA ALA A 64 -20.11 14.29 14.67
C ALA A 64 -20.83 14.11 16.03
N LEU A 65 -20.76 12.94 16.65
CA LEU A 65 -21.33 12.70 17.97
C LEU A 65 -20.63 13.52 19.07
N PRO A 66 -21.34 13.86 20.17
CA PRO A 66 -20.74 14.50 21.33
C PRO A 66 -19.51 13.74 21.83
N ARG A 67 -18.49 14.46 22.29
CA ARG A 67 -17.22 13.86 22.73
C ARG A 67 -17.41 12.82 23.85
N ALA A 68 -18.38 13.02 24.73
CA ALA A 68 -18.74 12.06 25.77
C ALA A 68 -19.21 10.73 25.17
N THR A 69 -20.11 10.77 24.19
CA THR A 69 -20.61 9.59 23.47
C THR A 69 -19.49 8.88 22.70
N ARG A 70 -18.59 9.61 22.04
CA ARG A 70 -17.44 9.00 21.36
C ARG A 70 -16.53 8.27 22.35
N ARG A 71 -16.29 8.85 23.53
CA ARG A 71 -15.49 8.20 24.57
C ARG A 71 -16.14 6.94 25.13
N SER A 72 -17.46 6.91 25.30
CA SER A 72 -18.17 5.70 25.75
C SER A 72 -18.16 4.58 24.70
N LEU A 73 -17.88 4.90 23.43
CA LEU A 73 -17.74 3.93 22.33
C LEU A 73 -16.29 3.47 22.10
N ALA A 74 -15.31 4.07 22.81
CA ALA A 74 -13.91 3.65 22.76
C ALA A 74 -13.68 2.36 23.57
N PHE A 75 -12.64 1.62 23.24
CA PHE A 75 -12.37 0.32 23.84
C PHE A 75 -11.51 0.45 25.10
N ALA A 76 -12.13 0.41 26.28
CA ALA A 76 -11.41 0.35 27.54
C ALA A 76 -10.84 -1.06 27.77
N TYR A 77 -9.52 -1.18 27.86
CA TYR A 77 -8.87 -2.50 28.05
C TYR A 77 -9.19 -3.13 29.41
N THR A 78 -9.53 -2.31 30.41
CA THR A 78 -9.89 -2.74 31.76
C THR A 78 -11.36 -3.13 31.91
N ASP A 79 -12.21 -2.77 30.95
CA ASP A 79 -13.65 -3.06 30.95
C ASP A 79 -14.14 -3.25 29.49
N PRO A 80 -13.71 -4.34 28.82
CA PRO A 80 -14.01 -4.56 27.41
C PRO A 80 -15.46 -5.00 27.21
N THR A 81 -16.13 -4.43 26.21
CA THR A 81 -17.47 -4.86 25.76
C THR A 81 -17.46 -5.25 24.29
N LEU A 82 -18.40 -6.08 23.86
CA LEU A 82 -18.54 -6.43 22.43
C LEU A 82 -18.84 -5.21 21.57
N LEU A 83 -19.65 -4.28 22.07
CA LEU A 83 -19.96 -3.04 21.36
C LEU A 83 -18.69 -2.21 21.15
N SER A 84 -17.94 -1.93 22.23
CA SER A 84 -16.72 -1.13 22.14
C SER A 84 -15.61 -1.85 21.36
N ALA A 85 -15.58 -3.19 21.37
CA ALA A 85 -14.65 -3.97 20.55
C ALA A 85 -14.82 -3.70 19.05
N PHE A 86 -16.05 -3.39 18.60
CA PHE A 86 -16.33 -3.00 17.23
C PHE A 86 -16.22 -1.48 17.03
N THR A 87 -16.96 -0.70 17.81
CA THR A 87 -17.15 0.73 17.56
C THR A 87 -15.88 1.54 17.75
N ALA A 88 -14.95 1.10 18.59
CA ALA A 88 -13.70 1.81 18.83
C ALA A 88 -12.90 2.06 17.54
N HIS A 89 -12.97 1.16 16.57
CA HIS A 89 -12.29 1.31 15.27
C HIS A 89 -12.87 2.44 14.42
N TYR A 90 -14.09 2.89 14.71
CA TYR A 90 -14.75 4.00 14.03
C TYR A 90 -14.74 5.31 14.84
N VAL A 91 -14.21 5.27 16.07
CA VAL A 91 -14.14 6.43 16.96
C VAL A 91 -12.84 7.21 16.73
N HIS A 92 -12.97 8.52 16.57
CA HIS A 92 -11.85 9.47 16.60
C HIS A 92 -12.14 10.59 17.59
N LEU A 93 -11.17 10.93 18.43
CA LEU A 93 -11.31 11.97 19.47
C LEU A 93 -10.75 13.35 19.05
N GLY A 94 -10.03 13.42 17.92
CA GLY A 94 -9.45 14.63 17.37
C GLY A 94 -9.55 14.65 15.85
N ALA A 95 -9.63 15.85 15.27
CA ALA A 95 -9.80 16.04 13.83
C ALA A 95 -8.58 15.53 13.04
N ASP A 96 -7.36 15.81 13.51
CA ASP A 96 -6.13 15.37 12.85
C ASP A 96 -6.05 13.84 12.76
N HIS A 97 -6.48 13.14 13.82
CA HIS A 97 -6.53 11.68 13.82
C HIS A 97 -7.58 11.14 12.83
N LEU A 98 -8.75 11.80 12.70
CA LEU A 98 -9.74 11.44 11.69
C LEU A 98 -9.21 11.68 10.28
N LEU A 99 -8.67 12.86 10.01
CA LEU A 99 -8.15 13.25 8.69
C LEU A 99 -7.02 12.32 8.24
N GLY A 100 -6.07 11.98 9.14
CA GLY A 100 -5.00 11.03 8.84
C GLY A 100 -5.56 9.65 8.44
N ASN A 101 -6.59 9.17 9.15
CA ASN A 101 -7.22 7.90 8.80
C ASN A 101 -8.03 7.95 7.51
N LEU A 102 -8.74 9.04 7.24
CA LEU A 102 -9.49 9.23 5.99
C LEU A 102 -8.55 9.32 4.78
N ALA A 103 -7.43 10.03 4.92
CA ALA A 103 -6.40 10.11 3.89
C ALA A 103 -5.75 8.74 3.64
N GLY A 104 -5.38 8.02 4.71
CA GLY A 104 -4.85 6.67 4.60
C GLY A 104 -5.84 5.70 3.97
N TYR A 105 -7.10 5.76 4.38
CA TYR A 105 -8.19 4.97 3.79
C TYR A 105 -8.35 5.25 2.30
N GLY A 106 -8.48 6.53 1.91
CA GLY A 106 -8.68 6.92 0.52
C GLY A 106 -7.54 6.46 -0.38
N LEU A 107 -6.29 6.56 0.10
CA LEU A 107 -5.11 6.10 -0.61
C LEU A 107 -5.11 4.57 -0.77
N LEU A 108 -5.27 3.84 0.34
CA LEU A 108 -5.17 2.38 0.37
C LEU A 108 -6.34 1.69 -0.31
N ALA A 109 -7.57 2.10 0.01
CA ALA A 109 -8.77 1.54 -0.60
C ALA A 109 -8.91 1.96 -2.07
N GLY A 110 -8.62 3.23 -2.40
CA GLY A 110 -8.71 3.74 -3.77
C GLY A 110 -7.71 3.07 -4.71
N VAL A 111 -6.42 3.05 -4.35
CA VAL A 111 -5.40 2.40 -5.17
C VAL A 111 -5.56 0.88 -5.15
N GLY A 112 -5.89 0.28 -3.99
CA GLY A 112 -6.18 -1.14 -3.88
C GLY A 112 -7.34 -1.56 -4.80
N TYR A 113 -8.42 -0.78 -4.85
CA TYR A 113 -9.54 -1.02 -5.74
C TYR A 113 -9.15 -0.90 -7.22
N ALA A 114 -8.40 0.13 -7.61
CA ALA A 114 -7.92 0.29 -8.99
C ALA A 114 -7.05 -0.90 -9.43
N LEU A 115 -6.09 -1.32 -8.58
CA LEU A 115 -5.26 -2.51 -8.81
C LEU A 115 -6.12 -3.78 -8.92
N ALA A 116 -7.11 -3.93 -8.05
CA ALA A 116 -8.00 -5.10 -8.04
C ALA A 116 -8.84 -5.19 -9.32
N VAL A 117 -9.42 -4.09 -9.78
CA VAL A 117 -10.32 -4.09 -10.93
C VAL A 117 -9.54 -4.31 -12.24
N LEU A 118 -8.41 -3.63 -12.41
CA LEU A 118 -7.56 -3.78 -13.59
C LEU A 118 -6.74 -5.08 -13.57
N GLY A 119 -6.51 -5.66 -12.39
CA GLY A 119 -5.86 -6.96 -12.21
C GLY A 119 -6.82 -8.15 -12.13
N GLY A 120 -8.14 -7.95 -12.34
CA GLY A 120 -9.14 -9.04 -12.31
C GLY A 120 -9.40 -9.62 -10.92
N ARG A 121 -9.00 -8.95 -9.84
CA ARG A 121 -9.14 -9.38 -8.43
C ARG A 121 -10.20 -8.60 -7.63
N ARG A 122 -11.23 -8.08 -8.31
CA ARG A 122 -12.34 -7.35 -7.67
C ARG A 122 -13.04 -8.15 -6.56
N ARG A 123 -13.30 -9.44 -6.79
CA ARG A 123 -13.97 -10.32 -5.81
C ARG A 123 -13.13 -10.49 -4.54
N LEU A 124 -11.83 -10.69 -4.69
CA LEU A 124 -10.88 -10.74 -3.58
C LEU A 124 -10.91 -9.43 -2.78
N PHE A 125 -10.82 -8.28 -3.46
CA PHE A 125 -10.84 -6.97 -2.81
C PHE A 125 -12.09 -6.79 -1.95
N PHE A 126 -13.29 -7.00 -2.50
CA PHE A 126 -14.52 -6.78 -1.73
C PHE A 126 -14.76 -7.82 -0.64
N THR A 127 -14.34 -9.07 -0.85
CA THR A 127 -14.42 -10.10 0.21
C THR A 127 -13.57 -9.69 1.40
N ALA A 128 -12.31 -9.29 1.15
CA ALA A 128 -11.41 -8.81 2.17
C ALA A 128 -11.92 -7.49 2.81
N PHE A 129 -12.34 -6.53 2.00
CA PHE A 129 -12.86 -5.23 2.44
C PHE A 129 -14.04 -5.39 3.40
N VAL A 130 -15.07 -6.17 3.04
CA VAL A 130 -16.22 -6.43 3.93
C VAL A 130 -15.77 -7.12 5.21
N THR A 131 -14.86 -8.10 5.11
CA THR A 131 -14.30 -8.79 6.28
C THR A 131 -13.58 -7.81 7.21
N TYR A 132 -12.84 -6.85 6.66
CA TYR A 132 -12.09 -5.86 7.43
C TYR A 132 -12.97 -4.82 8.12
N LEU A 133 -14.12 -4.50 7.51
CA LEU A 133 -15.08 -3.59 8.13
C LEU A 133 -15.93 -4.26 9.20
N ALA A 134 -16.28 -5.54 9.01
CA ALA A 134 -17.26 -6.24 9.86
C ALA A 134 -16.62 -7.14 10.93
N ALA A 135 -15.62 -7.96 10.57
CA ALA A 135 -15.10 -9.01 11.44
C ALA A 135 -13.76 -8.64 12.08
N LEU A 136 -12.87 -8.00 11.32
CA LEU A 136 -11.54 -7.62 11.79
C LEU A 136 -11.54 -6.71 13.05
N PRO A 137 -12.48 -5.77 13.24
CA PRO A 137 -12.53 -4.95 14.46
C PRO A 137 -12.56 -5.81 15.73
N PHE A 138 -13.35 -6.88 15.73
CA PHE A 138 -13.43 -7.82 16.86
C PHE A 138 -12.12 -8.57 17.07
N ALA A 139 -11.53 -9.09 15.99
CA ALA A 139 -10.26 -9.81 16.06
C ALA A 139 -9.13 -8.93 16.59
N LEU A 140 -9.02 -7.70 16.08
CA LEU A 140 -8.01 -6.74 16.55
C LEU A 140 -8.24 -6.38 18.01
N SER A 141 -9.47 -6.06 18.42
CA SER A 141 -9.77 -5.72 19.83
C SER A 141 -9.46 -6.89 20.77
N ALA A 142 -9.84 -8.11 20.40
CA ALA A 142 -9.58 -9.32 21.19
C ALA A 142 -8.09 -9.63 21.32
N LEU A 143 -7.33 -9.66 20.21
CA LEU A 143 -5.88 -9.90 20.24
C LEU A 143 -5.15 -8.82 21.01
N ASN A 144 -5.65 -7.59 20.96
CA ASN A 144 -5.05 -6.45 21.62
C ASN A 144 -5.26 -6.43 23.15
N LEU A 145 -6.12 -7.32 23.69
CA LEU A 145 -6.20 -7.62 25.12
C LEU A 145 -5.03 -8.46 25.64
N ALA A 146 -4.27 -9.11 24.74
CA ALA A 146 -3.07 -9.87 25.12
C ALA A 146 -1.95 -8.97 25.70
N VAL A 147 -2.05 -7.65 25.51
CA VAL A 147 -1.12 -6.66 26.06
C VAL A 147 -1.90 -5.77 27.05
N PRO A 148 -1.93 -6.11 28.36
CA PRO A 148 -2.66 -5.36 29.36
C PRO A 148 -2.13 -3.92 29.49
N ARG A 149 -3.03 -2.95 29.56
CA ARG A 149 -2.71 -1.54 29.79
C ARG A 149 -3.92 -0.79 30.30
N ASN A 150 -3.70 0.22 31.15
CA ASN A 150 -4.76 1.11 31.59
C ASN A 150 -4.93 2.25 30.57
N ALA A 151 -5.59 1.95 29.46
CA ALA A 151 -5.80 2.88 28.36
C ALA A 151 -7.16 2.65 27.66
N ILE A 152 -7.47 3.51 26.68
CA ILE A 152 -8.55 3.27 25.73
C ILE A 152 -7.98 3.13 24.33
N GLY A 153 -8.47 2.15 23.56
CA GLY A 153 -8.21 2.01 22.13
C GLY A 153 -9.29 2.70 21.32
N PHE A 154 -8.89 3.42 20.26
CA PHE A 154 -9.79 3.99 19.26
C PHE A 154 -9.03 4.30 17.96
N GLY A 155 -9.77 4.40 16.86
CA GLY A 155 -9.25 4.79 15.56
C GLY A 155 -9.25 3.66 14.52
N PHE A 156 -9.34 4.07 13.26
CA PHE A 156 -9.50 3.18 12.11
C PHE A 156 -8.18 2.61 11.58
N SER A 157 -7.06 2.95 12.21
CA SER A 157 -5.73 2.71 11.68
C SER A 157 -5.38 1.22 11.58
N GLY A 158 -5.92 0.37 12.47
CA GLY A 158 -5.80 -1.08 12.36
C GLY A 158 -6.47 -1.63 11.08
N VAL A 159 -7.63 -1.09 10.71
CA VAL A 159 -8.33 -1.44 9.47
C VAL A 159 -7.57 -0.90 8.25
N ASN A 160 -7.05 0.33 8.32
CA ASN A 160 -6.15 0.85 7.29
C ASN A 160 -4.91 -0.06 7.12
N MET A 161 -4.35 -0.59 8.21
CA MET A 161 -3.21 -1.48 8.08
C MET A 161 -3.57 -2.83 7.45
N ALA A 162 -4.79 -3.32 7.65
CA ALA A 162 -5.27 -4.47 6.90
C ALA A 162 -5.46 -4.18 5.41
N LEU A 163 -5.94 -2.98 5.05
CA LEU A 163 -5.96 -2.53 3.65
C LEU A 163 -4.56 -2.43 3.06
N ALA A 164 -3.55 -2.01 3.84
CA ALA A 164 -2.15 -2.01 3.39
C ALA A 164 -1.63 -3.43 3.13
N GLY A 165 -1.92 -4.40 4.00
CA GLY A 165 -1.59 -5.81 3.77
C GLY A 165 -2.25 -6.37 2.50
N LEU A 166 -3.54 -6.05 2.29
CA LEU A 166 -4.26 -6.43 1.08
C LEU A 166 -3.71 -5.75 -0.18
N LEU A 167 -3.35 -4.47 -0.09
CA LEU A 167 -2.76 -3.71 -1.20
C LEU A 167 -1.45 -4.34 -1.68
N SER A 168 -0.62 -4.87 -0.78
CA SER A 168 0.60 -5.62 -1.17
C SER A 168 0.29 -6.85 -2.03
N ILE A 169 -0.80 -7.57 -1.72
CA ILE A 169 -1.25 -8.73 -2.51
C ILE A 169 -1.79 -8.28 -3.86
N LEU A 170 -2.63 -7.25 -3.88
CA LEU A 170 -3.25 -6.73 -5.10
C LEU A 170 -2.21 -6.12 -6.04
N TRP A 171 -1.21 -5.43 -5.49
CA TRP A 171 -0.06 -4.92 -6.23
C TRP A 171 0.70 -6.05 -6.93
N TYR A 172 1.02 -7.13 -6.20
CA TYR A 172 1.70 -8.29 -6.78
C TYR A 172 0.84 -8.99 -7.86
N CYS A 173 -0.45 -9.19 -7.60
CA CYS A 173 -1.35 -9.83 -8.56
C CYS A 173 -1.52 -8.98 -9.83
N TYR A 174 -1.62 -7.66 -9.68
CA TYR A 174 -1.65 -6.72 -10.80
C TYR A 174 -0.34 -6.75 -11.59
N ALA A 175 0.81 -6.77 -10.91
CA ALA A 175 2.13 -6.89 -11.55
C ALA A 175 2.25 -8.18 -12.36
N ARG A 176 1.79 -9.31 -11.79
CA ARG A 176 1.73 -10.60 -12.47
C ARG A 176 0.87 -10.51 -13.73
N GLU A 177 -0.36 -10.03 -13.61
CA GLU A 177 -1.30 -9.99 -14.73
C GLU A 177 -0.79 -9.11 -15.88
N GLN A 178 -0.27 -7.92 -15.55
CA GLN A 178 0.07 -6.92 -16.55
C GLN A 178 1.50 -7.02 -17.08
N PHE A 179 2.46 -7.50 -16.28
CA PHE A 179 3.89 -7.39 -16.62
C PHE A 179 4.67 -8.69 -16.49
N ALA A 180 4.15 -9.67 -15.73
CA ALA A 180 4.84 -10.95 -15.51
C ALA A 180 3.85 -12.14 -15.40
N PRO A 181 3.13 -12.52 -16.48
CA PRO A 181 2.09 -13.55 -16.40
C PRO A 181 2.57 -14.94 -15.93
N GLY A 182 3.88 -15.22 -16.05
CA GLY A 182 4.50 -16.44 -15.54
C GLY A 182 4.94 -16.39 -14.06
N ALA A 183 4.69 -15.29 -13.34
CA ALA A 183 5.05 -15.19 -11.93
C ALA A 183 4.09 -15.99 -11.04
N SER A 184 4.62 -16.77 -10.09
CA SER A 184 3.80 -17.63 -9.23
C SER A 184 3.22 -16.88 -8.02
N VAL A 185 1.95 -17.14 -7.68
CA VAL A 185 1.33 -16.69 -6.41
C VAL A 185 2.16 -17.13 -5.19
N ALA A 186 2.91 -18.23 -5.31
CA ALA A 186 3.79 -18.74 -4.25
C ALA A 186 4.95 -17.79 -3.88
N ALA A 187 5.19 -16.73 -4.66
CA ALA A 187 6.17 -15.70 -4.31
C ALA A 187 5.60 -14.60 -3.38
N LEU A 188 4.27 -14.55 -3.13
CA LEU A 188 3.65 -13.58 -2.21
C LEU A 188 4.25 -13.59 -0.79
N PRO A 189 4.58 -14.74 -0.17
CA PRO A 189 5.28 -14.77 1.10
C PRO A 189 6.59 -13.98 1.08
N ALA A 190 7.30 -13.91 -0.05
CA ALA A 190 8.50 -13.09 -0.14
C ALA A 190 8.20 -11.60 0.04
N VAL A 191 7.12 -11.10 -0.58
CA VAL A 191 6.64 -9.72 -0.40
C VAL A 191 6.26 -9.48 1.06
N PHE A 192 5.57 -10.43 1.68
CA PHE A 192 5.19 -10.36 3.09
C PHE A 192 6.41 -10.23 4.02
N PHE A 193 7.39 -11.13 3.91
CA PHE A 193 8.57 -11.10 4.78
C PHE A 193 9.44 -9.87 4.56
N ALA A 194 9.56 -9.40 3.33
CA ALA A 194 10.26 -8.15 3.04
C ALA A 194 9.58 -6.95 3.73
N LEU A 195 8.25 -6.85 3.66
CA LEU A 195 7.49 -5.76 4.27
C LEU A 195 7.43 -5.87 5.80
N VAL A 196 7.35 -7.07 6.37
CA VAL A 196 7.43 -7.26 7.84
C VAL A 196 8.83 -6.89 8.35
N GLY A 197 9.90 -7.28 7.64
CA GLY A 197 11.26 -6.85 7.96
C GLY A 197 11.39 -5.33 7.91
N TRP A 198 10.82 -4.69 6.88
CA TRP A 198 10.77 -3.23 6.78
C TRP A 198 10.01 -2.58 7.94
N ILE A 199 8.83 -3.09 8.28
CA ILE A 199 8.03 -2.62 9.43
C ILE A 199 8.82 -2.78 10.73
N ALA A 200 9.55 -3.88 10.92
CA ALA A 200 10.36 -4.08 12.11
C ALA A 200 11.48 -3.03 12.26
N LEU A 201 12.13 -2.65 11.16
CA LEU A 201 13.14 -1.58 11.16
C LEU A 201 12.55 -0.20 11.48
N LEU A 202 11.26 0.03 11.16
CA LEU A 202 10.56 1.27 11.47
C LEU A 202 10.05 1.30 12.92
N ALA A 203 9.48 0.17 13.38
CA ALA A 203 8.73 0.10 14.63
C ALA A 203 9.59 -0.19 15.86
N LEU A 204 10.77 -0.80 15.67
CA LEU A 204 11.67 -1.19 16.76
C LEU A 204 12.95 -0.36 16.71
N PRO A 205 13.58 -0.10 17.87
CA PRO A 205 14.93 0.46 17.89
C PRO A 205 15.88 -0.41 17.06
N VAL A 206 16.82 0.22 16.37
CA VAL A 206 17.88 -0.47 15.65
C VAL A 206 19.19 -0.22 16.40
N SER A 207 19.63 -1.23 17.16
CA SER A 207 20.87 -1.18 17.95
C SER A 207 21.43 -2.59 18.11
N THR A 208 22.73 -2.69 18.39
CA THR A 208 23.38 -3.96 18.75
C THR A 208 23.17 -4.34 20.21
N GLU A 209 22.34 -3.60 20.96
CA GLU A 209 22.09 -3.80 22.38
C GLU A 209 20.60 -3.90 22.71
N GLY A 210 20.27 -4.70 23.74
CA GLY A 210 18.93 -4.81 24.32
C GLY A 210 17.84 -5.15 23.30
N VAL A 211 16.72 -4.43 23.36
CA VAL A 211 15.57 -4.59 22.44
C VAL A 211 15.95 -4.23 20.99
N GLY A 212 17.03 -3.46 20.78
CA GLY A 212 17.50 -3.09 19.45
C GLY A 212 17.95 -4.27 18.60
N ILE A 213 18.46 -5.33 19.25
CA ILE A 213 18.88 -6.57 18.58
C ILE A 213 17.68 -7.24 17.92
N ALA A 214 16.49 -7.18 18.53
CA ALA A 214 15.28 -7.76 17.97
C ALA A 214 14.85 -7.02 16.69
N GLY A 215 14.90 -5.69 16.69
CA GLY A 215 14.64 -4.87 15.51
C GLY A 215 15.58 -5.21 14.36
N LEU A 216 16.89 -5.24 14.63
CA LEU A 216 17.90 -5.60 13.63
C LEU A 216 17.73 -7.04 13.13
N SER A 217 17.48 -7.98 14.03
CA SER A 217 17.35 -9.41 13.71
C SER A 217 16.13 -9.68 12.82
N VAL A 218 14.97 -9.12 13.15
CA VAL A 218 13.75 -9.24 12.31
C VAL A 218 13.93 -8.48 10.99
N GLY A 219 14.56 -7.30 11.04
CA GLY A 219 14.88 -6.49 9.86
C GLY A 219 15.81 -7.18 8.86
N VAL A 220 16.72 -8.04 9.33
CA VAL A 220 17.62 -8.86 8.49
C VAL A 220 16.97 -10.18 8.08
N ALA A 221 16.27 -10.85 9.00
CA ALA A 221 15.59 -12.11 8.72
C ALA A 221 14.49 -11.95 7.67
N GLY A 222 13.75 -10.83 7.66
CA GLY A 222 12.71 -10.54 6.66
C GLY A 222 13.22 -10.61 5.21
N PRO A 223 14.22 -9.82 4.81
CA PRO A 223 14.86 -9.91 3.50
C PRO A 223 15.46 -11.28 3.19
N LEU A 224 16.09 -11.95 4.17
CA LEU A 224 16.64 -13.30 3.96
C LEU A 224 15.53 -14.32 3.64
N LEU A 225 14.44 -14.31 4.41
CA LEU A 225 13.26 -15.14 4.14
C LEU A 225 12.62 -14.77 2.80
N ALA A 226 12.57 -13.48 2.46
CA ALA A 226 12.07 -13.03 1.17
C ALA A 226 12.88 -13.62 0.00
N LEU A 227 14.21 -13.60 0.11
CA LEU A 227 15.10 -14.19 -0.89
C LEU A 227 14.91 -15.71 -0.99
N LEU A 228 14.77 -16.41 0.15
CA LEU A 228 14.54 -17.86 0.18
C LEU A 228 13.20 -18.23 -0.49
N TYR A 229 12.12 -17.53 -0.15
CA TYR A 229 10.81 -17.77 -0.76
C TYR A 229 10.82 -17.44 -2.25
N ALA A 230 11.44 -16.31 -2.65
CA ALA A 230 11.58 -15.96 -4.07
C ALA A 230 12.34 -17.05 -4.84
N ALA A 231 13.47 -17.53 -4.31
CA ALA A 231 14.26 -18.61 -4.91
C ALA A 231 13.49 -19.94 -5.02
N SER A 232 12.66 -20.26 -4.03
CA SER A 232 11.85 -21.49 -4.02
C SER A 232 10.67 -21.48 -4.99
N SER A 233 10.19 -20.30 -5.36
CA SER A 233 8.93 -20.12 -6.12
C SER A 233 9.06 -20.27 -7.64
N GLU A 234 10.12 -20.95 -8.12
CA GLU A 234 10.48 -21.09 -9.54
C GLU A 234 10.55 -19.76 -10.32
N VAL A 235 10.70 -18.64 -9.60
CA VAL A 235 10.85 -17.32 -10.22
C VAL A 235 12.15 -17.34 -11.01
N ARG A 236 12.03 -17.46 -12.33
CA ARG A 236 13.16 -17.29 -13.24
C ARG A 236 13.75 -15.92 -12.95
N LEU A 237 15.07 -15.89 -12.74
CA LEU A 237 15.85 -14.67 -12.51
C LEU A 237 15.30 -13.54 -13.39
N PRO A 238 14.94 -12.39 -12.81
CA PRO A 238 14.26 -11.36 -13.56
C PRO A 238 15.09 -10.99 -14.79
N ARG A 239 14.39 -10.67 -15.89
CA ARG A 239 14.98 -9.87 -16.98
C ARG A 239 15.79 -8.73 -16.33
N PRO A 240 16.93 -8.32 -16.89
CA PRO A 240 17.75 -7.27 -16.27
C PRO A 240 16.86 -6.11 -15.82
N LEU A 241 16.99 -5.64 -14.57
CA LEU A 241 16.06 -4.68 -13.93
C LEU A 241 15.69 -3.50 -14.86
N ARG A 242 16.66 -3.06 -15.65
CA ARG A 242 16.52 -2.04 -16.69
C ARG A 242 15.48 -2.38 -17.77
N ALA A 243 15.43 -3.63 -18.24
CA ALA A 243 14.44 -4.09 -19.21
C ALA A 243 13.03 -4.15 -18.61
N HIS A 244 12.91 -4.56 -17.34
CA HIS A 244 11.63 -4.53 -16.65
C HIS A 244 11.14 -3.08 -16.43
N ALA A 245 12.01 -2.20 -15.93
CA ALA A 245 11.71 -0.77 -15.77
C ALA A 245 11.30 -0.12 -17.10
N LYS A 246 11.98 -0.45 -18.20
CA LYS A 246 11.57 -0.01 -19.55
C LYS A 246 10.19 -0.53 -19.95
N SER A 247 9.86 -1.78 -19.64
CA SER A 247 8.53 -2.35 -19.96
C SER A 247 7.41 -1.70 -19.16
N VAL A 248 7.67 -1.34 -17.89
CA VAL A 248 6.73 -0.60 -17.04
C VAL A 248 6.54 0.81 -17.59
N ALA A 249 7.63 1.53 -17.87
CA ALA A 249 7.60 2.88 -18.42
C ALA A 249 6.99 2.96 -19.83
N ALA A 250 7.00 1.87 -20.58
CA ALA A 250 6.40 1.80 -21.92
C ALA A 250 4.87 1.63 -21.92
N ARG A 251 4.23 1.44 -20.75
CA ARG A 251 2.77 1.29 -20.63
C ARG A 251 2.18 2.42 -19.77
N PRO A 252 1.93 3.61 -20.35
CA PRO A 252 1.33 4.75 -19.66
C PRO A 252 0.02 4.37 -18.94
N GLY A 253 -0.21 4.91 -17.74
CA GLY A 253 -1.34 4.60 -16.87
C GLY A 253 -1.14 3.29 -16.10
N TYR A 254 -0.90 2.19 -16.81
CA TYR A 254 -0.74 0.88 -16.17
C TYR A 254 0.55 0.78 -15.35
N GLY A 255 1.66 1.25 -15.92
CA GLY A 255 2.96 1.30 -15.25
C GLY A 255 2.98 2.31 -14.11
N ASP A 256 2.27 3.42 -14.26
CA ASP A 256 2.15 4.45 -13.22
C ASP A 256 1.36 3.90 -12.02
N LEU A 257 0.26 3.19 -12.26
CA LEU A 257 -0.50 2.53 -11.19
C LEU A 257 0.34 1.46 -10.46
N LEU A 258 1.18 0.71 -11.19
CA LEU A 258 2.11 -0.24 -10.58
C LEU A 258 3.11 0.48 -9.66
N ALA A 259 3.66 1.60 -10.13
CA ALA A 259 4.63 2.40 -9.39
C ALA A 259 3.99 3.05 -8.15
N VAL A 260 2.81 3.66 -8.30
CA VAL A 260 2.01 4.22 -7.20
C VAL A 260 1.69 3.14 -6.17
N GLY A 261 1.25 1.96 -6.60
CA GLY A 261 1.01 0.82 -5.71
C GLY A 261 2.25 0.41 -4.93
N ALA A 262 3.42 0.35 -5.59
CA ALA A 262 4.70 0.03 -4.92
C ALA A 262 5.08 1.10 -3.90
N VAL A 263 4.98 2.39 -4.27
CA VAL A 263 5.26 3.53 -3.40
C VAL A 263 4.37 3.49 -2.16
N ILE A 264 3.07 3.16 -2.31
CA ILE A 264 2.16 3.07 -1.18
C ILE A 264 2.45 1.84 -0.33
N ALA A 265 2.71 0.67 -0.95
CA ALA A 265 3.01 -0.56 -0.23
C ALA A 265 4.25 -0.42 0.67
N VAL A 266 5.28 0.29 0.21
CA VAL A 266 6.53 0.51 0.96
C VAL A 266 6.48 1.77 1.84
N GLY A 267 5.86 2.84 1.34
CA GLY A 267 5.84 4.16 1.96
C GLY A 267 4.77 4.33 3.04
N TYR A 268 3.59 3.73 2.91
CA TYR A 268 2.54 3.84 3.93
C TYR A 268 2.97 3.30 5.31
N PRO A 269 3.73 2.18 5.41
CA PRO A 269 4.33 1.75 6.67
C PRO A 269 5.13 2.83 7.42
N VAL A 270 5.77 3.78 6.73
CA VAL A 270 6.52 4.87 7.38
C VAL A 270 5.59 5.77 8.21
N VAL A 271 4.37 5.99 7.71
CA VAL A 271 3.33 6.76 8.44
C VAL A 271 2.64 5.89 9.48
N GLY A 272 2.46 4.59 9.18
CA GLY A 272 1.84 3.63 10.10
C GLY A 272 2.73 3.30 11.32
N PHE A 273 4.04 3.42 11.21
CA PHE A 273 5.00 3.10 12.25
C PHE A 273 5.96 4.28 12.48
N PRO A 274 5.47 5.38 13.09
CA PRO A 274 6.30 6.55 13.38
C PRO A 274 7.38 6.20 14.42
N SER A 275 8.54 6.86 14.29
CA SER A 275 9.66 6.69 15.22
C SER A 275 9.34 7.17 16.65
N ASP A 276 8.47 8.18 16.78
CA ASP A 276 7.87 8.58 18.05
C ASP A 276 6.36 8.25 18.03
N PRO A 277 5.93 7.17 18.72
CA PRO A 277 4.53 6.80 18.79
C PRO A 277 3.74 7.66 19.78
N ALA A 278 4.37 8.48 20.63
CA ALA A 278 3.70 9.32 21.60
C ALA A 278 3.51 10.74 21.03
N GLY A 279 2.28 11.13 20.73
CA GLY A 279 2.01 12.44 20.11
C GLY A 279 0.58 12.94 20.35
N GLY A 280 0.45 14.26 20.53
CA GLY A 280 -0.86 14.94 20.59
C GLY A 280 -1.77 14.46 21.73
N GLY A 281 -1.20 13.95 22.83
CA GLY A 281 -1.95 13.40 23.97
C GLY A 281 -2.48 11.97 23.75
N SER A 282 -1.97 11.26 22.75
CA SER A 282 -2.29 9.85 22.47
C SER A 282 -1.03 9.06 22.14
N VAL A 283 -1.13 7.72 22.19
CA VAL A 283 -0.04 6.82 21.80
C VAL A 283 -0.52 5.93 20.66
N VAL A 284 0.23 5.90 19.57
CA VAL A 284 -0.05 5.02 18.43
C VAL A 284 0.16 3.57 18.85
N ASN A 285 -0.85 2.74 18.63
CA ASN A 285 -0.79 1.32 18.97
C ASN A 285 -0.11 0.53 17.83
N LEU A 286 1.23 0.56 17.82
CA LEU A 286 2.06 -0.14 16.82
C LEU A 286 1.74 -1.64 16.75
N TYR A 287 1.34 -2.26 17.86
CA TYR A 287 0.95 -3.67 17.90
C TYR A 287 -0.32 -3.93 17.08
N VAL A 288 -1.37 -3.11 17.23
CA VAL A 288 -2.59 -3.23 16.42
C VAL A 288 -2.33 -2.95 14.94
N HIS A 289 -1.42 -2.02 14.64
CA HIS A 289 -1.03 -1.76 13.25
C HIS A 289 -0.37 -2.99 12.61
N LEU A 290 0.58 -3.62 13.33
CA LEU A 290 1.21 -4.86 12.87
C LEU A 290 0.19 -5.99 12.72
N LEU A 291 -0.71 -6.18 13.69
CA LEU A 291 -1.78 -7.17 13.61
C LEU A 291 -2.70 -6.92 12.41
N GLY A 292 -3.10 -5.67 12.19
CA GLY A 292 -3.91 -5.28 11.04
C GLY A 292 -3.23 -5.66 9.73
N PHE A 293 -1.96 -5.27 9.56
CA PHE A 293 -1.16 -5.62 8.38
C PHE A 293 -1.06 -7.13 8.18
N CYS A 294 -0.66 -7.88 9.21
CA CYS A 294 -0.46 -9.31 9.13
C CYS A 294 -1.75 -10.07 8.81
N LEU A 295 -2.86 -9.78 9.51
CA LEU A 295 -4.15 -10.42 9.24
C LEU A 295 -4.69 -10.02 7.87
N GLY A 296 -4.50 -8.76 7.49
CA GLY A 296 -4.91 -8.24 6.18
C GLY A 296 -4.10 -8.78 5.00
N PHE A 297 -2.94 -9.38 5.25
CA PHE A 297 -2.17 -10.10 4.25
C PHE A 297 -2.45 -11.60 4.29
N ILE A 298 -2.28 -12.23 5.45
CA ILE A 298 -2.28 -13.69 5.59
C ILE A 298 -3.63 -14.29 5.21
N ALA A 299 -4.75 -13.70 5.64
CA ALA A 299 -6.06 -14.27 5.36
C ALA A 299 -6.41 -14.26 3.86
N PRO A 300 -6.30 -13.14 3.12
CA PRO A 300 -6.51 -13.17 1.66
C PRO A 300 -5.49 -14.05 0.92
N PHE A 301 -4.23 -14.09 1.37
CA PHE A 301 -3.23 -14.97 0.78
C PHE A 301 -3.62 -16.44 0.93
N ALA A 302 -4.07 -16.86 2.11
CA ALA A 302 -4.51 -18.24 2.34
C ALA A 302 -5.67 -18.63 1.42
N LEU A 303 -6.64 -17.73 1.22
CA LEU A 303 -7.75 -17.96 0.29
C LEU A 303 -7.29 -18.04 -1.17
N LEU A 304 -6.33 -17.20 -1.58
CA LEU A 304 -5.72 -17.28 -2.91
C LEU A 304 -4.94 -18.58 -3.10
N ALA A 305 -4.11 -18.97 -2.13
CA ALA A 305 -3.34 -20.21 -2.19
C ALA A 305 -4.23 -21.45 -2.21
N ALA A 306 -5.43 -21.37 -1.61
CA ALA A 306 -6.44 -22.42 -1.65
C ALA A 306 -7.32 -22.40 -2.93
N GLY A 307 -7.06 -21.51 -3.90
CA GLY A 307 -7.80 -21.44 -5.16
C GLY A 307 -9.23 -20.89 -5.06
N VAL A 308 -9.59 -20.21 -3.96
CA VAL A 308 -10.96 -19.70 -3.73
C VAL A 308 -11.36 -18.61 -4.73
N PHE A 309 -10.38 -17.97 -5.37
CA PHE A 309 -10.57 -16.89 -6.33
C PHE A 309 -9.97 -17.19 -7.71
N ASP A 310 -9.76 -18.46 -8.04
CA ASP A 310 -9.41 -18.90 -9.39
C ASP A 310 -10.70 -19.15 -10.19
N GLU A 311 -11.25 -18.07 -10.74
CA GLU A 311 -12.35 -18.05 -11.72
C GLU A 311 -12.04 -17.05 -12.83
#